data_AF-A0AAP2GV40-F1
#
_entry.id   AF-A0AAP2GV40-F1
#
_cell.length_a   1.000
_cell.length_b   1.000
_cell.length_c   1.000
_cell.angle_alpha   90.00
_cell.angle_beta   90.00
_cell.angle_gamma   90.00
#
_symmetry.space_group_name_H-M   'P 1'
#
loop_
_entity.id
_entity.type
_entity.pdbx_description
1 polymer ?
#
loop_
_entity_poly.entity_id
_entity_poly.type
_entity_poly.pdbx_seq_one_letter_code
_entity_poly.pdbx_strand_id
1 'polypeptide(L)'
;MKELDKTVAAGDLDASAAHFHTIAGNVPEIEDFTFLSEFYRGLTLLRDDQSAEAVKAFENSVKLPEAYNVPRYLLQARVGAAYDNHDYRNFLEFSKQGLVYDTSATAWARVASAYSCLYVTEKSDSLLTSTQLYVDKTRLVGDTTRELAVYLNLIEYRVAMNKIVDRKDFEEKFPNGWTKN
;
A
#
# COMPACT_ATOMS: atom_id res chain seq x y z
N MET A 1 5.67 -31.59 -0.67
CA MET A 1 4.32 -31.28 -1.19
C MET A 1 3.29 -31.17 -0.08
N LYS A 2 2.91 -32.24 0.66
CA LYS A 2 1.85 -32.13 1.69
C LYS A 2 2.04 -31.05 2.77
N GLU A 3 3.27 -30.74 3.15
CA GLU A 3 3.56 -29.64 4.10
C GLU A 3 3.57 -28.25 3.41
N LEU A 4 4.01 -28.17 2.14
CA LEU A 4 3.94 -26.94 1.34
C LEU A 4 2.47 -26.53 1.11
N ASP A 5 1.64 -27.51 0.76
CA ASP A 5 0.20 -27.30 0.56
C ASP A 5 -0.47 -26.83 1.86
N LYS A 6 0.02 -27.28 3.03
CA LYS A 6 -0.47 -26.82 4.35
C LYS A 6 -0.02 -25.41 4.70
N THR A 7 1.25 -25.06 4.50
CA THR A 7 1.77 -23.73 4.87
C THR A 7 1.19 -22.64 3.99
N VAL A 8 1.10 -22.88 2.68
CA VAL A 8 0.44 -21.97 1.74
C VAL A 8 -1.06 -21.90 2.02
N ALA A 9 -1.72 -23.02 2.33
CA ALA A 9 -3.15 -23.02 2.69
C ALA A 9 -3.44 -22.40 4.07
N ALA A 10 -2.47 -22.40 4.99
CA ALA A 10 -2.60 -21.75 6.29
C ALA A 10 -2.42 -20.23 6.23
N GLY A 11 -1.99 -19.68 5.08
CA GLY A 11 -1.76 -18.25 4.91
C GLY A 11 -0.52 -17.73 5.67
N ASP A 12 0.36 -18.62 6.11
CA ASP A 12 1.60 -18.23 6.78
C ASP A 12 2.65 -17.84 5.74
N LEU A 13 2.71 -16.53 5.46
CA LEU A 13 3.61 -15.93 4.48
C LEU A 13 5.08 -16.12 4.85
N ASP A 14 5.40 -16.03 6.14
CA ASP A 14 6.76 -16.11 6.67
C ASP A 14 7.30 -17.53 6.54
N ALA A 15 6.50 -18.52 6.95
CA ALA A 15 6.84 -19.91 6.77
C ALA A 15 6.92 -20.30 5.28
N SER A 16 6.05 -19.74 4.43
CA SER A 16 6.10 -19.97 2.98
C SER A 16 7.39 -19.42 2.37
N ALA A 17 7.78 -18.18 2.70
CA ALA A 17 9.02 -17.56 2.22
C ALA A 17 10.26 -18.37 2.63
N ALA A 18 10.34 -18.79 3.91
CA ALA A 18 11.45 -19.58 4.44
C ALA A 18 11.54 -20.98 3.79
N HIS A 19 10.39 -21.60 3.53
CA HIS A 19 10.33 -22.91 2.90
C HIS A 19 10.83 -22.86 1.45
N PHE A 20 10.34 -21.92 0.65
CA PHE A 20 10.81 -21.75 -0.73
C PHE A 20 12.27 -21.34 -0.80
N HIS A 21 12.75 -20.52 0.15
CA HIS A 21 14.18 -20.19 0.27
C HIS A 21 15.03 -21.45 0.46
N THR A 22 14.59 -22.34 1.36
CA THR A 22 15.28 -23.60 1.63
C THR A 22 15.29 -24.52 0.40
N ILE A 23 14.19 -24.59 -0.35
CA ILE A 23 14.13 -25.38 -1.59
C ILE A 23 15.08 -24.78 -2.64
N ALA A 24 15.04 -23.46 -2.85
CA ALA A 24 15.89 -22.78 -3.82
C ALA A 24 17.39 -23.01 -3.58
N GLY A 25 17.81 -23.09 -2.31
CA GLY A 25 19.20 -23.44 -1.96
C GLY A 25 19.60 -24.89 -2.27
N ASN A 26 18.64 -25.81 -2.29
CA ASN A 26 18.87 -27.23 -2.57
C ASN A 26 18.70 -27.58 -4.06
N VAL A 27 17.90 -26.81 -4.80
CA VAL A 27 17.58 -27.04 -6.22
C VAL A 27 17.69 -25.71 -6.99
N PRO A 28 18.89 -25.12 -7.08
CA PRO A 28 19.09 -23.77 -7.64
C PRO A 28 18.80 -23.68 -9.15
N GLU A 29 18.81 -24.80 -9.86
CA GLU A 29 18.49 -24.87 -11.29
C GLU A 29 17.01 -24.59 -11.60
N ILE A 30 16.13 -24.66 -10.60
CA ILE A 30 14.71 -24.30 -10.71
C ILE A 30 14.52 -22.90 -10.12
N GLU A 31 14.69 -21.87 -10.96
CA GLU A 31 14.58 -20.45 -10.55
C GLU A 31 13.22 -20.10 -9.92
N ASP A 32 12.16 -20.83 -10.26
CA ASP A 32 10.80 -20.61 -9.76
C ASP A 32 10.73 -20.61 -8.22
N PHE A 33 11.54 -21.43 -7.55
CA PHE A 33 11.56 -21.45 -6.08
C PHE A 33 12.19 -20.20 -5.49
N THR A 34 13.19 -19.60 -6.16
CA THR A 34 13.73 -18.30 -5.79
C THR A 34 12.66 -17.23 -5.96
N PHE A 35 11.93 -17.22 -7.08
CA PHE A 35 10.88 -16.24 -7.34
C PHE A 35 9.72 -16.36 -6.35
N LEU A 36 9.31 -17.58 -6.00
CA LEU A 36 8.29 -17.84 -4.97
C LEU A 36 8.75 -17.38 -3.60
N SER A 37 10.00 -17.65 -3.22
CA SER A 37 10.57 -17.16 -1.96
C SER A 37 10.51 -15.63 -1.88
N GLU A 38 10.96 -14.95 -2.94
CA GLU A 38 10.93 -13.48 -3.02
C GLU A 38 9.49 -12.92 -3.03
N PHE A 39 8.54 -13.59 -3.68
CA PHE A 39 7.14 -13.20 -3.69
C PHE A 39 6.52 -13.23 -2.28
N TYR A 40 6.64 -14.36 -1.57
CA TYR A 40 6.10 -14.48 -0.22
C TYR A 40 6.81 -13.54 0.76
N ARG A 41 8.13 -13.36 0.62
CA ARG A 41 8.89 -12.35 1.36
C ARG A 41 8.34 -10.94 1.11
N GLY A 42 8.03 -10.60 -0.13
CA GLY A 42 7.41 -9.32 -0.49
C GLY A 42 6.05 -9.11 0.19
N LEU A 43 5.22 -10.15 0.26
CA LEU A 43 3.92 -10.08 0.96
C LEU A 43 4.08 -9.86 2.47
N THR A 44 5.01 -10.56 3.12
CA THR A 44 5.38 -10.31 4.52
C THR A 44 5.79 -8.86 4.73
N LEU A 45 6.76 -8.39 3.94
CA LEU A 45 7.29 -7.03 4.06
C LEU A 45 6.21 -5.97 3.87
N LEU A 46 5.30 -6.19 2.93
CA LEU A 46 4.18 -5.29 2.69
C LEU A 46 3.17 -5.29 3.85
N ARG A 47 2.91 -6.44 4.47
CA ARG A 47 2.07 -6.55 5.68
C ARG A 47 2.66 -5.78 6.85
N ASP A 48 3.99 -5.77 6.94
CA ASP A 48 4.74 -5.18 8.06
C ASP A 48 5.17 -3.73 7.78
N ASP A 49 4.53 -3.07 6.79
CA ASP A 49 4.78 -1.69 6.34
C ASP A 49 6.23 -1.41 5.85
N GLN A 50 7.00 -2.45 5.50
CA GLN A 50 8.36 -2.36 4.95
C GLN A 50 8.33 -2.22 3.43
N SER A 51 7.72 -1.14 2.96
CA SER A 51 7.36 -0.96 1.55
C SER A 51 8.56 -0.94 0.59
N ALA A 52 9.66 -0.29 0.96
CA ALA A 52 10.85 -0.20 0.11
C ALA A 52 11.54 -1.56 -0.10
N GLU A 53 11.61 -2.37 0.95
CA GLU A 53 12.12 -3.74 0.89
C GLU A 53 11.16 -4.65 0.12
N ALA A 54 9.84 -4.46 0.28
CA ALA A 54 8.83 -5.18 -0.46
C ALA A 54 8.95 -4.94 -1.98
N VAL A 55 9.22 -3.69 -2.41
CA VAL A 55 9.49 -3.38 -3.83
C VAL A 55 10.62 -4.24 -4.38
N LYS A 56 11.76 -4.31 -3.69
CA LYS A 56 12.91 -5.12 -4.11
C LYS A 56 12.56 -6.60 -4.21
N ALA A 57 11.79 -7.11 -3.25
CA ALA A 57 11.34 -8.49 -3.24
C ALA A 57 10.44 -8.79 -4.45
N PHE A 58 9.45 -7.94 -4.71
CA PHE A 58 8.55 -8.15 -5.84
C PHE A 58 9.23 -8.00 -7.20
N GLU A 59 10.19 -7.09 -7.34
CA GLU A 59 11.01 -6.94 -8.55
C GLU A 59 11.82 -8.22 -8.87
N ASN A 60 12.26 -8.94 -7.84
CA ASN A 60 12.91 -10.24 -8.01
C ASN A 60 11.93 -11.39 -8.29
N SER A 61 10.62 -11.17 -8.18
CA SER A 61 9.58 -12.20 -8.39
C SER A 61 8.79 -12.04 -9.70
N VAL A 62 9.13 -11.05 -10.54
CA VAL A 62 8.34 -10.66 -11.74
C VAL A 62 8.20 -11.76 -12.81
N LYS A 63 9.05 -12.80 -12.78
CA LYS A 63 8.96 -13.94 -13.70
C LYS A 63 7.88 -14.95 -13.32
N LEU A 64 7.25 -14.82 -12.15
CA LEU A 64 6.15 -15.70 -11.75
C LEU A 64 4.96 -15.60 -12.71
N PRO A 65 4.15 -16.68 -12.83
CA PRO A 65 2.93 -16.65 -13.62
C PRO A 65 1.97 -15.52 -13.21
N GLU A 66 1.17 -15.05 -14.17
CA GLU A 66 0.19 -13.97 -13.98
C GLU A 66 -0.78 -14.22 -12.82
N ALA A 67 -1.09 -15.49 -12.52
CA ALA A 67 -1.96 -15.89 -11.41
C ALA A 67 -1.49 -15.38 -10.04
N TYR A 68 -0.19 -15.10 -9.86
CA TYR A 68 0.36 -14.51 -8.62
C TYR A 68 0.14 -13.00 -8.52
N ASN A 69 -0.24 -12.35 -9.61
CA ASN A 69 -0.55 -10.92 -9.68
C ASN A 69 0.54 -10.00 -9.10
N VAL A 70 1.82 -10.38 -9.31
CA VAL A 70 2.99 -9.62 -8.85
C VAL A 70 2.91 -8.13 -9.21
N PRO A 71 2.48 -7.71 -10.42
CA PRO A 71 2.38 -6.29 -10.76
C PRO A 71 1.49 -5.48 -9.80
N ARG A 72 0.39 -6.06 -9.33
CA ARG A 72 -0.51 -5.40 -8.37
C ARG A 72 0.18 -5.18 -7.03
N TYR A 73 0.84 -6.20 -6.49
CA TYR A 73 1.54 -6.09 -5.20
C TYR A 73 2.76 -5.18 -5.27
N LEU A 74 3.52 -5.26 -6.36
CA LEU A 74 4.61 -4.33 -6.64
C LEU A 74 4.11 -2.88 -6.66
N LEU A 75 2.99 -2.62 -7.32
CA LEU A 75 2.40 -1.28 -7.36
C LEU A 75 1.98 -0.81 -5.95
N GLN A 76 1.38 -1.69 -5.14
CA GLN A 76 1.03 -1.37 -3.75
C GLN A 76 2.27 -1.06 -2.89
N ALA A 77 3.35 -1.83 -3.03
CA ALA A 77 4.61 -1.55 -2.35
C ALA A 77 5.22 -0.21 -2.81
N ARG A 78 5.16 0.10 -4.11
CA ARG A 78 5.64 1.38 -4.66
C ARG A 78 4.86 2.58 -4.13
N VAL A 79 3.55 2.44 -3.92
CA VAL A 79 2.72 3.47 -3.26
C VAL A 79 3.27 3.79 -1.87
N GLY A 80 3.47 2.77 -1.02
CA GLY A 80 3.98 2.94 0.34
C GLY A 80 5.38 3.55 0.35
N ALA A 81 6.29 2.97 -0.46
CA ALA A 81 7.66 3.45 -0.55
C ALA A 81 7.75 4.91 -1.03
N ALA A 82 6.89 5.33 -1.95
CA ALA A 82 6.86 6.72 -2.40
C ALA A 82 6.36 7.67 -1.28
N TYR A 83 5.36 7.26 -0.49
CA TYR A 83 4.91 8.03 0.67
C TYR A 83 6.02 8.16 1.72
N ASP A 84 6.67 7.05 2.08
CA ASP A 84 7.73 7.00 3.11
C ASP A 84 8.95 7.86 2.73
N ASN A 85 9.27 7.92 1.44
CA ASN A 85 10.34 8.78 0.91
C ASN A 85 9.91 10.24 0.67
N HIS A 86 8.69 10.61 1.08
CA HIS A 86 8.07 11.91 0.81
C HIS A 86 8.01 12.29 -0.68
N ASP A 87 8.06 11.30 -1.57
CA ASP A 87 7.89 11.48 -3.01
C ASP A 87 6.40 11.48 -3.36
N TYR A 88 5.73 12.57 -3.01
CA TYR A 88 4.27 12.66 -3.15
C TYR A 88 3.80 12.69 -4.61
N ARG A 89 4.69 13.00 -5.56
CA ARG A 89 4.37 12.93 -6.99
C ARG A 89 4.26 11.49 -7.46
N ASN A 90 5.24 10.66 -7.13
CA ASN A 90 5.17 9.23 -7.43
C ASN A 90 4.10 8.52 -6.58
N PHE A 91 3.88 8.94 -5.34
CA PHE A 91 2.77 8.45 -4.53
C PHE A 91 1.42 8.69 -5.23
N LEU A 92 1.20 9.89 -5.80
CA LEU A 92 -0.01 10.19 -6.56
C LEU A 92 -0.14 9.32 -7.81
N GLU A 93 0.94 9.23 -8.59
CA GLU A 93 0.95 8.49 -9.85
C GLU A 93 0.64 7.01 -9.62
N PHE A 94 1.35 6.37 -8.69
CA PHE A 94 1.12 4.96 -8.36
C PHE A 94 -0.27 4.73 -7.75
N SER A 95 -0.76 5.65 -6.93
CA SER A 95 -2.12 5.55 -6.37
C SER A 95 -3.19 5.58 -7.45
N LYS A 96 -3.02 6.41 -8.48
CA LYS A 96 -3.94 6.45 -9.63
C LYS A 96 -3.85 5.19 -10.48
N GLN A 97 -2.65 4.69 -10.76
CA GLN A 97 -2.47 3.42 -11.47
C GLN A 97 -3.16 2.28 -10.71
N GLY A 98 -3.14 2.31 -9.38
CA GLY A 98 -3.79 1.33 -8.52
C GLY A 98 -5.31 1.21 -8.74
N LEU A 99 -5.97 2.26 -9.23
CA LEU A 99 -7.40 2.25 -9.51
C LEU A 99 -7.80 1.30 -10.65
N VAL A 100 -6.85 0.86 -11.47
CA VAL A 100 -7.09 -0.18 -12.49
C VAL A 100 -7.34 -1.54 -11.83
N TYR A 101 -6.77 -1.77 -10.64
CA TYR A 101 -6.88 -3.03 -9.89
C TYR A 101 -7.93 -2.99 -8.78
N ASP A 102 -8.19 -1.81 -8.22
CA ASP A 102 -9.04 -1.64 -7.05
C ASP A 102 -9.76 -0.28 -7.08
N THR A 103 -11.09 -0.30 -7.13
CA THR A 103 -11.96 0.89 -7.09
C THR A 103 -12.72 1.02 -5.77
N SER A 104 -12.24 0.36 -4.71
CA SER A 104 -12.76 0.50 -3.34
C SER A 104 -12.65 1.93 -2.83
N ALA A 105 -13.41 2.23 -1.78
CA ALA A 105 -13.37 3.53 -1.11
C ALA A 105 -11.93 3.88 -0.66
N THR A 106 -11.22 2.91 -0.07
CA THR A 106 -9.82 3.08 0.36
C THR A 106 -8.88 3.41 -0.80
N ALA A 107 -9.08 2.84 -1.99
CA ALA A 107 -8.27 3.15 -3.16
C ALA A 107 -8.49 4.60 -3.63
N TRP A 108 -9.73 5.08 -3.65
CA TRP A 108 -10.02 6.50 -3.93
C TRP A 108 -9.47 7.43 -2.84
N ALA A 109 -9.59 7.04 -1.58
CA ALA A 109 -9.09 7.80 -0.42
C ALA A 109 -7.57 7.96 -0.49
N ARG A 110 -6.85 6.94 -0.96
CA ARG A 110 -5.41 6.98 -1.18
C ARG A 110 -5.02 8.04 -2.21
N VAL A 111 -5.75 8.16 -3.33
CA VAL A 111 -5.50 9.22 -4.32
C VAL A 111 -5.78 10.60 -3.73
N ALA A 112 -6.86 10.76 -2.95
CA ALA A 112 -7.12 12.00 -2.22
C ALA A 112 -6.00 12.33 -1.23
N SER A 113 -5.48 11.33 -0.51
CA SER A 113 -4.35 11.47 0.40
C SER A 113 -3.11 11.97 -0.31
N ALA A 114 -2.75 11.41 -1.47
CA ALA A 114 -1.61 11.87 -2.25
C ALA A 114 -1.76 13.33 -2.71
N TYR A 115 -2.94 13.73 -3.20
CA TYR A 115 -3.22 15.13 -3.54
C TYR A 115 -3.10 16.06 -2.34
N SER A 116 -3.59 15.64 -1.16
CA SER A 116 -3.48 16.45 0.05
C SER A 116 -2.04 16.63 0.53
N CYS A 117 -1.18 15.61 0.37
CA CYS A 117 0.27 15.76 0.63
C CYS A 117 0.89 16.79 -0.33
N LEU A 118 0.61 16.68 -1.63
CA LEU A 118 1.09 17.63 -2.63
C LEU A 118 0.58 19.05 -2.36
N TYR A 119 -0.67 19.22 -1.91
CA TYR A 119 -1.17 20.53 -1.51
C TYR A 119 -0.38 21.12 -0.34
N VAL A 120 -0.02 20.30 0.66
CA VAL A 120 0.82 20.74 1.78
C VAL A 120 2.25 21.11 1.34
N THR A 121 2.79 20.51 0.29
CA THR A 121 4.13 20.87 -0.18
C THR A 121 4.14 22.00 -1.21
N GLU A 122 3.15 22.06 -2.11
CA GLU A 122 3.17 22.93 -3.29
C GLU A 122 2.21 24.12 -3.20
N LYS A 123 1.25 24.12 -2.27
CA LYS A 123 0.33 25.26 -2.00
C LYS A 123 -0.53 25.68 -3.19
N SER A 124 -0.88 24.75 -4.09
CA SER A 124 -1.75 25.05 -5.24
C SER A 124 -3.22 24.71 -4.95
N ASP A 125 -4.12 25.66 -5.18
CA ASP A 125 -5.58 25.46 -5.03
C ASP A 125 -6.14 24.38 -5.95
N SER A 126 -5.49 24.12 -7.09
CA SER A 126 -5.83 23.01 -7.98
C SER A 126 -5.65 21.63 -7.32
N LEU A 127 -4.68 21.50 -6.41
CA LEU A 127 -4.42 20.27 -5.65
C LEU A 127 -5.45 20.10 -4.54
N LEU A 128 -5.88 21.20 -3.90
CA LEU A 128 -6.99 21.18 -2.94
C LEU A 128 -8.30 20.75 -3.62
N THR A 129 -8.59 21.33 -4.79
CA THR A 129 -9.76 20.96 -5.60
C THR A 129 -9.72 19.48 -5.97
N SER A 130 -8.54 18.98 -6.38
CA SER A 130 -8.35 17.56 -6.69
C SER A 130 -8.49 16.67 -5.45
N THR A 131 -8.00 17.11 -4.28
CA THR A 131 -8.19 16.40 -3.01
C THR A 131 -9.69 16.21 -2.73
N GLN A 132 -10.48 17.29 -2.79
CA GLN A 132 -11.91 17.23 -2.52
C GLN A 132 -12.64 16.32 -3.51
N LEU A 133 -12.32 16.43 -4.81
CA LEU A 133 -12.89 15.57 -5.85
C LEU A 133 -12.74 14.07 -5.51
N TYR A 134 -11.56 13.65 -5.05
CA TYR A 134 -11.31 12.24 -4.73
C TYR A 134 -11.88 11.83 -3.36
N VAL A 135 -12.00 12.75 -2.40
CA VAL A 135 -12.78 12.53 -1.17
C VAL A 135 -14.25 12.28 -1.52
N ASP A 136 -14.83 13.03 -2.45
CA ASP A 136 -16.22 12.85 -2.86
C ASP A 136 -16.41 11.50 -3.57
N LYS A 137 -15.47 11.11 -4.46
CA LYS A 137 -15.46 9.76 -5.05
C LYS A 137 -15.40 8.65 -4.01
N THR A 138 -14.58 8.83 -2.98
CA THR A 138 -14.49 7.90 -1.86
C THR A 138 -15.83 7.74 -1.16
N ARG A 139 -16.50 8.86 -0.83
CA ARG A 139 -17.80 8.87 -0.14
C ARG A 139 -18.91 8.25 -0.98
N LEU A 140 -18.87 8.42 -2.30
CA LEU A 140 -19.86 7.84 -3.23
C LEU A 140 -19.86 6.30 -3.25
N VAL A 141 -18.76 5.65 -2.83
CA VAL A 141 -18.71 4.18 -2.70
C VAL A 141 -19.59 3.68 -1.54
N GLY A 142 -19.89 4.53 -0.55
CA GLY A 142 -20.79 4.19 0.56
C GLY A 142 -20.17 3.31 1.65
N ASP A 143 -18.84 3.20 1.71
CA ASP A 143 -18.13 2.52 2.79
C ASP A 143 -18.18 3.35 4.08
N THR A 144 -18.57 2.71 5.18
CA THR A 144 -18.78 3.34 6.50
C THR A 144 -17.88 2.75 7.57
N THR A 145 -16.83 2.03 7.19
CA THR A 145 -15.87 1.44 8.13
C THR A 145 -15.16 2.52 8.94
N ARG A 146 -14.83 2.18 10.20
CA ARG A 146 -14.05 3.06 11.08
C ARG A 146 -12.70 3.40 10.46
N GLU A 147 -12.06 2.43 9.81
CA GLU A 147 -10.77 2.63 9.15
C GLU A 147 -10.84 3.73 8.08
N LEU A 148 -11.84 3.68 7.20
CA LEU A 148 -12.01 4.71 6.19
C LEU A 148 -12.32 6.09 6.81
N ALA A 149 -13.14 6.12 7.87
CA ALA A 149 -13.46 7.36 8.57
C ALA A 149 -12.21 8.04 9.16
N VAL A 150 -11.33 7.26 9.80
CA VAL A 150 -10.04 7.75 10.31
C VAL A 150 -9.17 8.26 9.15
N TYR A 151 -9.14 7.52 8.04
CA TYR A 151 -8.30 7.89 6.91
C TYR A 151 -8.76 9.21 6.25
N LEU A 152 -10.07 9.40 6.07
CA LEU A 152 -10.63 10.65 5.58
C LEU A 152 -10.38 11.82 6.54
N ASN A 153 -10.47 11.58 7.84
CA ASN A 153 -10.23 12.61 8.84
C ASN A 153 -8.74 13.04 8.90
N LEU A 154 -7.80 12.10 8.64
CA LEU A 154 -6.39 12.42 8.45
C LEU A 154 -6.16 13.34 7.23
N ILE A 155 -6.85 13.09 6.11
CA ILE A 155 -6.78 13.93 4.91
C ILE A 155 -7.30 15.34 5.22
N GLU A 156 -8.45 15.45 5.87
CA GLU A 156 -9.04 16.73 6.29
C GLU A 156 -8.11 17.50 7.23
N TYR A 157 -7.54 16.82 8.23
CA TYR A 157 -6.55 17.41 9.14
C TYR A 157 -5.33 17.94 8.38
N ARG A 158 -4.78 17.14 7.45
CA ARG A 158 -3.60 17.49 6.67
C ARG A 158 -3.82 18.77 5.88
N VAL A 159 -4.99 18.89 5.24
CA VAL A 159 -5.38 20.09 4.49
C VAL A 159 -5.56 21.28 5.44
N ALA A 160 -6.33 21.11 6.52
CA ALA A 160 -6.70 22.22 7.40
C ALA A 160 -5.53 22.77 8.20
N MET A 161 -4.67 21.90 8.70
CA MET A 161 -3.50 22.27 9.51
C MET A 161 -2.25 22.47 8.68
N ASN A 162 -2.32 22.22 7.37
CA ASN A 162 -1.21 22.30 6.46
C ASN A 162 0.01 21.49 6.94
N LYS A 163 -0.25 20.27 7.44
CA LYS A 163 0.77 19.42 8.07
C LYS A 163 0.59 17.96 7.68
N ILE A 164 1.65 17.33 7.20
CA ILE A 164 1.69 15.88 6.98
C ILE A 164 2.04 15.21 8.31
N VAL A 165 1.23 14.24 8.70
CA VAL A 165 1.36 13.41 9.90
C VAL A 165 1.06 11.98 9.49
N ASP A 166 1.80 11.04 10.06
CA ASP A 166 1.59 9.61 9.81
C ASP A 166 0.34 9.11 10.53
N ARG A 167 -0.27 8.06 9.99
CA ARG A 167 -1.52 7.50 10.53
C ARG A 167 -1.39 7.16 12.01
N LYS A 168 -0.31 6.50 12.41
CA LYS A 168 -0.06 6.11 13.80
C LYS A 168 -0.04 7.32 14.73
N ASP A 169 0.77 8.33 14.40
CA ASP A 169 0.87 9.57 15.19
C ASP A 169 -0.47 10.32 15.24
N PHE A 170 -1.24 10.28 14.16
CA PHE A 170 -2.57 10.89 14.10
C PHE A 170 -3.57 10.18 15.01
N GLU A 171 -3.62 8.84 14.97
CA GLU A 171 -4.50 8.02 15.80
C GLU A 171 -4.13 8.14 17.28
N GLU A 172 -2.84 8.21 17.62
CA GLU A 172 -2.36 8.46 18.99
C GLU A 172 -2.77 9.84 19.50
N LYS A 173 -2.65 10.87 18.65
CA LYS A 173 -3.00 12.25 19.02
C LYS A 173 -4.50 12.51 19.05
N PHE A 174 -5.26 11.85 18.18
CA PHE A 174 -6.69 12.05 17.99
C PHE A 174 -7.44 10.70 18.01
N PRO A 175 -7.50 10.00 19.15
CA PRO A 175 -8.07 8.64 19.24
C PRO A 175 -9.57 8.58 18.91
N ASN A 176 -10.27 9.71 18.99
CA ASN A 176 -11.69 9.88 18.65
C ASN A 176 -11.91 10.72 17.38
N GLY A 177 -10.86 10.92 16.58
CA GLY A 177 -10.87 11.82 15.44
C GLY A 177 -10.57 13.28 15.83
N TRP A 178 -10.10 14.02 14.84
CA TRP A 178 -9.86 15.45 14.89
C TRP A 178 -11.09 16.22 14.45
N THR A 179 -11.42 17.29 15.17
CA THR A 179 -12.48 18.23 14.83
C THR A 179 -11.90 19.60 14.52
N LYS A 180 -12.39 20.22 13.44
CA LYS A 180 -12.06 21.60 13.10
C LYS A 180 -12.74 22.54 14.09
N ASN A 181 -11.96 23.30 14.85
CA ASN A 181 -12.45 24.39 15.70
C ASN A 181 -12.58 25.68 14.89
#